data_AF-A0A142XG46-F1
#
_entry.id   AF-A0A142XG46-F1
#
_cell.length_a   1.000
_cell.length_b   1.000
_cell.length_c   1.000
_cell.angle_alpha   90.00
_cell.angle_beta   90.00
_cell.angle_gamma   90.00
#
_symmetry.space_group_name_H-M   'P 1'
#
loop_
_entity.id
_entity.type
_entity.pdbx_description
1 polymer ?
#
loop_
_entity_poly.entity_id
_entity_poly.type
_entity_poly.pdbx_seq_one_letter_code
_entity_poly.pdbx_strand_id
1 'polypeptide(L)'
;MNERSALFANVLENPSDDTARLVLADWLDEHDEDVFGRFLRAGVTASRFRDEALIDDPDYYSALGDLAAVTTSGWPAYWLSELGVGPRPLNFGDWVWDNTADRVTVRIGSVSGVFARGLLSELIAPLADWYELVPRVLAAWPLERAEVTNAEGLSFSIEAPAIDRPSWRLMAAFTVSPRRHRLRRRGALQPNSEEPLRRPIAPMRWDCHHTFPNRTDLVQHVAPASMELMGQLRDAVGPEWPL
;
A
#
# COMPACT_ATOMS: atom_id res chain seq x y z
N MET A 1 10.41 7.07 25.71
CA MET A 1 9.95 7.49 24.37
C MET A 1 10.71 8.74 24.02
N ASN A 2 11.44 8.77 22.90
CA ASN A 2 12.09 10.01 22.43
C ASN A 2 11.08 10.83 21.60
N GLU A 3 11.39 12.09 21.34
CA GLU A 3 10.51 13.01 20.60
C GLU A 3 10.18 12.50 19.20
N ARG A 4 11.19 12.01 18.47
CA ARG A 4 11.02 11.33 17.16
C ARG A 4 9.93 10.27 17.20
N SER A 5 9.98 9.35 18.18
CA SER A 5 8.99 8.28 18.32
C SER A 5 7.61 8.83 18.67
N ALA A 6 7.51 9.93 19.41
CA ALA A 6 6.22 10.54 19.75
C ALA A 6 5.57 11.19 18.52
N LEU A 7 6.35 11.96 17.73
CA LEU A 7 5.90 12.56 16.47
C LEU A 7 5.48 11.49 15.47
N PHE A 8 6.30 10.45 15.34
CA PHE A 8 6.01 9.34 14.45
C PHE A 8 4.76 8.56 14.88
N ALA A 9 4.60 8.29 16.19
CA ALA A 9 3.39 7.66 16.73
C ALA A 9 2.13 8.48 16.42
N ASN A 10 2.19 9.81 16.49
CA ASN A 10 1.05 10.66 16.12
C ASN A 10 0.66 10.49 14.64
N VAL A 11 1.65 10.49 13.73
CA VAL A 11 1.42 10.24 12.30
C VAL A 11 0.84 8.85 12.04
N LEU A 12 1.28 7.83 12.79
CA LEU A 12 0.77 6.47 12.67
C LEU A 12 -0.66 6.31 13.22
N GLU A 13 -1.03 7.03 14.27
CA GLU A 13 -2.39 7.02 14.81
C GLU A 13 -3.37 7.80 13.92
N ASN A 14 -2.92 8.91 13.33
CA ASN A 14 -3.73 9.78 12.47
C ASN A 14 -3.11 9.92 11.07
N PRO A 15 -3.16 8.86 10.23
CA PRO A 15 -2.52 8.87 8.92
C PRO A 15 -3.19 9.82 7.92
N SER A 16 -4.26 10.53 8.24
CA SER A 16 -4.79 11.59 7.38
C SER A 16 -4.32 12.99 7.77
N ASP A 17 -3.65 13.16 8.93
CA ASP A 17 -3.26 14.47 9.44
C ASP A 17 -1.94 14.95 8.80
N ASP A 18 -2.08 15.81 7.78
CA ASP A 18 -0.94 16.41 7.10
C ASP A 18 -0.19 17.42 7.96
N THR A 19 -0.81 17.97 9.02
CA THR A 19 -0.11 18.84 9.98
C THR A 19 0.89 18.03 10.78
N ALA A 20 0.46 16.87 11.31
CA ALA A 20 1.36 15.97 12.03
C ALA A 20 2.54 15.50 11.16
N ARG A 21 2.30 15.26 9.86
CA ARG A 21 3.37 14.95 8.90
C ARG A 21 4.34 16.11 8.71
N LEU A 22 3.86 17.34 8.53
CA LEU A 22 4.72 18.48 8.32
C LEU A 22 5.56 18.81 9.56
N VAL A 23 4.98 18.68 10.76
CA VAL A 23 5.74 18.81 12.01
C VAL A 23 6.84 17.74 12.11
N LEU A 24 6.55 16.50 11.71
CA LEU A 24 7.58 15.46 11.62
C LEU A 24 8.65 15.80 10.58
N ALA A 25 8.28 16.36 9.42
CA ALA A 25 9.23 16.76 8.38
C ALA A 25 10.19 17.83 8.88
N ASP A 26 9.67 18.87 9.54
CA ASP A 26 10.49 19.94 10.11
C ASP A 26 11.46 19.39 11.18
N TRP A 27 10.98 18.49 12.06
CA TRP A 27 11.83 17.84 13.04
C TRP A 27 12.94 16.99 12.39
N LEU A 28 12.63 16.24 11.32
CA LEU A 28 13.62 15.42 10.60
C LEU A 28 14.72 16.30 9.97
N ASP A 29 14.35 17.43 9.38
CA ASP A 29 15.30 18.38 8.79
C ASP A 29 16.24 18.97 9.86
N GLU A 30 15.74 19.23 11.06
CA GLU A 30 16.53 19.75 12.19
C GLU A 30 17.51 18.71 12.78
N HIS A 31 17.35 17.42 12.46
CA HIS A 31 18.09 16.30 13.06
C HIS A 31 18.90 15.49 12.03
N ASP A 32 19.35 16.12 10.94
CA ASP A 32 20.17 15.50 9.88
C ASP A 32 19.49 14.31 9.17
N GLU A 33 18.15 14.24 9.20
CA GLU A 33 17.32 13.31 8.41
C GLU A 33 16.59 14.05 7.26
N ASP A 34 17.25 15.07 6.71
CA ASP A 34 16.73 16.04 5.74
C ASP A 34 16.14 15.40 4.48
N VAL A 35 16.72 14.29 4.02
CA VAL A 35 16.21 13.54 2.87
C VAL A 35 14.78 13.05 3.12
N PHE A 36 14.50 12.51 4.32
CA PHE A 36 13.19 11.98 4.63
C PHE A 36 12.19 13.11 4.90
N GLY A 37 12.61 14.17 5.60
CA GLY A 37 11.80 15.37 5.81
C GLY A 37 11.39 16.04 4.49
N ARG A 38 12.36 16.22 3.57
CA ARG A 38 12.11 16.71 2.20
C ARG A 38 11.11 15.85 1.43
N PHE A 39 11.28 14.52 1.46
CA PHE A 39 10.35 13.61 0.78
C PHE A 39 8.93 13.67 1.35
N LEU A 40 8.83 13.77 2.69
CA LEU A 40 7.56 13.90 3.40
C LEU A 40 6.82 15.19 3.01
N ARG A 41 7.52 16.32 3.06
CA ARG A 41 6.98 17.64 2.68
C ARG A 41 6.55 17.67 1.22
N ALA A 42 7.41 17.20 0.32
CA ALA A 42 7.10 17.13 -1.11
C ALA A 42 5.87 16.26 -1.40
N GLY A 43 5.75 15.11 -0.75
CA GLY A 43 4.57 14.25 -0.88
C GLY A 43 3.29 14.92 -0.39
N VAL A 44 3.32 15.60 0.77
CA VAL A 44 2.15 16.33 1.29
C VAL A 44 1.76 17.46 0.34
N THR A 45 2.72 18.28 -0.11
CA THR A 45 2.47 19.37 -1.06
C THR A 45 1.85 18.85 -2.36
N ALA A 46 2.45 17.81 -2.97
CA ALA A 46 1.95 17.24 -4.22
C ALA A 46 0.52 16.68 -4.08
N SER A 47 0.18 16.08 -2.93
CA SER A 47 -1.13 15.46 -2.70
C SER A 47 -2.30 16.45 -2.68
N ARG A 48 -2.05 17.73 -2.38
CA ARG A 48 -3.08 18.79 -2.37
C ARG A 48 -3.71 19.03 -3.74
N PHE A 49 -3.03 18.60 -4.81
CA PHE A 49 -3.44 18.81 -6.19
C PHE A 49 -3.92 17.52 -6.86
N ARG A 50 -4.07 16.41 -6.12
CA ARG A 50 -4.37 15.09 -6.70
C ARG A 50 -5.64 15.06 -7.55
N ASP A 51 -6.66 15.82 -7.15
CA ASP A 51 -7.98 15.83 -7.78
C ASP A 51 -8.16 17.00 -8.78
N GLU A 52 -7.11 17.80 -9.01
CA GLU A 52 -7.16 18.95 -9.90
C GLU A 52 -6.97 18.54 -11.36
N ALA A 53 -7.85 19.03 -12.24
CA ALA A 53 -7.79 18.71 -13.67
C ALA A 53 -6.65 19.44 -14.41
N LEU A 54 -6.24 20.60 -13.89
CA LEU A 54 -5.14 21.41 -14.42
C LEU A 54 -4.40 22.03 -13.24
N ILE A 55 -3.08 21.80 -13.17
CA ILE A 55 -2.24 22.30 -12.09
C ILE A 55 -1.24 23.31 -12.69
N ASP A 56 -1.44 24.58 -12.36
CA ASP A 56 -0.52 25.68 -12.71
C ASP A 56 0.00 26.31 -11.42
N ASP A 57 0.72 25.51 -10.64
CA ASP A 57 1.27 25.92 -9.34
C ASP A 57 2.76 25.56 -9.26
N PRO A 58 3.67 26.53 -9.06
CA PRO A 58 5.10 26.28 -9.00
C PRO A 58 5.51 25.38 -7.83
N ASP A 59 4.80 25.41 -6.70
CA ASP A 59 5.10 24.58 -5.53
C ASP A 59 4.80 23.11 -5.81
N TYR A 60 3.76 22.82 -6.61
CA TYR A 60 3.48 21.47 -7.08
C TYR A 60 4.64 20.91 -7.92
N TYR A 61 5.11 21.66 -8.92
CA TYR A 61 6.20 21.20 -9.79
C TYR A 61 7.53 21.08 -9.02
N SER A 62 7.79 21.98 -8.07
CA SER A 62 8.92 21.88 -7.15
C SER A 62 8.85 20.59 -6.33
N ALA A 63 7.68 20.29 -5.75
CA ALA A 63 7.45 19.07 -4.99
C ALA A 63 7.63 17.80 -5.84
N LEU A 64 7.18 17.78 -7.10
CA LEU A 64 7.44 16.67 -8.00
C LEU A 64 8.93 16.48 -8.30
N GLY A 65 9.66 17.59 -8.46
CA GLY A 65 11.12 17.57 -8.63
C GLY A 65 11.83 16.94 -7.41
N ASP A 66 11.39 17.30 -6.21
CA ASP A 66 11.93 16.76 -4.96
C ASP A 66 11.63 15.27 -4.79
N LEU A 67 10.38 14.84 -5.04
CA LEU A 67 10.01 13.41 -5.03
C LEU A 67 10.86 12.61 -6.02
N ALA A 68 11.02 13.11 -7.24
CA ALA A 68 11.82 12.45 -8.27
C ALA A 68 13.31 12.38 -7.90
N ALA A 69 13.87 13.45 -7.33
CA ALA A 69 15.28 13.50 -6.94
C ALA A 69 15.59 12.50 -5.80
N VAL A 70 14.76 12.47 -4.75
CA VAL A 70 14.92 11.53 -3.63
C VAL A 70 14.74 10.09 -4.12
N THR A 71 13.73 9.83 -4.96
CA THR A 71 13.46 8.48 -5.45
C THR A 71 14.54 7.97 -6.39
N THR A 72 15.05 8.82 -7.30
CA THR A 72 16.18 8.48 -8.18
C THR A 72 17.44 8.10 -7.40
N SER A 73 17.62 8.69 -6.21
CA SER A 73 18.73 8.37 -5.30
C SER A 73 18.54 7.03 -4.56
N GLY A 74 17.38 6.37 -4.71
CA GLY A 74 17.10 5.05 -4.15
C GLY A 74 16.55 5.03 -2.73
N TRP A 75 16.28 6.19 -2.12
CA TRP A 75 15.86 6.27 -0.72
C TRP A 75 14.59 5.48 -0.39
N PRO A 76 13.50 5.56 -1.17
CA PRO A 76 12.32 4.76 -0.85
C PRO A 76 12.55 3.25 -1.01
N ALA A 77 13.48 2.83 -1.90
CA ALA A 77 13.91 1.43 -1.98
C ALA A 77 14.68 1.01 -0.73
N TYR A 78 15.59 1.85 -0.24
CA TYR A 78 16.30 1.61 1.02
C TYR A 78 15.33 1.47 2.19
N TRP A 79 14.37 2.40 2.35
CA TRP A 79 13.35 2.31 3.41
C TRP A 79 12.51 1.04 3.33
N LEU A 80 12.12 0.60 2.12
CA LEU A 80 11.40 -0.65 1.94
C LEU A 80 12.28 -1.87 2.28
N SER A 81 13.57 -1.83 1.95
CA SER A 81 14.51 -2.91 2.28
C SER A 81 14.81 -3.05 3.76
N GLU A 82 14.74 -1.95 4.53
CA GLU A 82 14.85 -1.97 5.99
C GLU A 82 13.74 -2.80 6.66
N LEU A 83 12.60 -2.97 5.97
CA LEU A 83 11.50 -3.85 6.41
C LEU A 83 11.79 -5.35 6.18
N GLY A 84 12.87 -5.67 5.48
CA GLY A 84 13.31 -7.03 5.13
C GLY A 84 13.01 -7.41 3.68
N VAL A 85 12.68 -6.45 2.82
CA VAL A 85 12.39 -6.69 1.41
C VAL A 85 13.68 -6.70 0.59
N GLY A 86 13.95 -7.80 -0.11
CA GLY A 86 15.08 -7.92 -1.03
C GLY A 86 16.45 -8.16 -0.36
N PRO A 87 17.53 -8.17 -1.17
CA PRO A 87 18.88 -8.42 -0.67
C PRO A 87 19.41 -7.27 0.17
N ARG A 88 20.37 -7.58 1.07
CA ARG A 88 21.12 -6.58 1.84
C ARG A 88 22.63 -6.78 1.61
N PRO A 89 23.37 -5.76 1.13
CA PRO A 89 22.90 -4.44 0.71
C PRO A 89 22.13 -4.47 -0.63
N LEU A 90 21.25 -3.48 -0.85
CA LEU A 90 20.63 -3.25 -2.17
C LEU A 90 21.63 -2.64 -3.15
N ASN A 91 21.59 -3.11 -4.40
CA ASN A 91 22.28 -2.52 -5.54
C ASN A 91 21.29 -1.79 -6.45
N PHE A 92 21.80 -0.90 -7.32
CA PHE A 92 20.99 -0.11 -8.25
C PHE A 92 20.11 -0.96 -9.19
N GLY A 93 20.52 -2.19 -9.51
CA GLY A 93 19.73 -3.10 -10.36
C GLY A 93 18.64 -3.90 -9.64
N ASP A 94 18.58 -3.81 -8.30
CA ASP A 94 17.66 -4.62 -7.49
C ASP A 94 16.26 -4.00 -7.38
N TRP A 95 16.10 -2.74 -7.80
CA TRP A 95 14.87 -1.99 -7.67
C TRP A 95 14.56 -1.14 -8.89
N VAL A 96 13.28 -0.85 -9.08
CA VAL A 96 12.78 0.13 -10.06
C VAL A 96 11.72 1.00 -9.41
N TRP A 97 11.50 2.19 -9.96
CA TRP A 97 10.45 3.07 -9.48
C TRP A 97 9.67 3.72 -10.61
N ASP A 98 8.44 4.09 -10.31
CA ASP A 98 7.61 4.99 -11.09
C ASP A 98 6.94 6.01 -10.16
N ASN A 99 6.43 7.09 -10.74
CA ASN A 99 5.56 8.00 -10.01
C ASN A 99 4.32 8.34 -10.84
N THR A 100 3.22 8.55 -10.13
CA THR A 100 1.97 9.05 -10.69
C THR A 100 1.48 10.16 -9.77
N ALA A 101 1.64 11.42 -10.21
CA ALA A 101 1.39 12.60 -9.39
C ALA A 101 2.12 12.54 -8.04
N ASP A 102 1.40 12.44 -6.94
CA ASP A 102 1.94 12.41 -5.57
C ASP A 102 2.29 11.00 -5.05
N ARG A 103 2.08 9.96 -5.88
CA ARG A 103 2.39 8.58 -5.52
C ARG A 103 3.71 8.15 -6.15
N VAL A 104 4.58 7.55 -5.33
CA VAL A 104 5.83 6.92 -5.77
C VAL A 104 5.73 5.42 -5.54
N THR A 105 5.79 4.62 -6.59
CA THR A 105 5.85 3.17 -6.47
C THR A 105 7.29 2.72 -6.58
N VAL A 106 7.77 1.94 -5.63
CA VAL A 106 9.08 1.29 -5.69
C VAL A 106 8.90 -0.21 -5.63
N ARG A 107 9.58 -0.93 -6.52
CA ARG A 107 9.52 -2.39 -6.62
C ARG A 107 10.89 -3.00 -6.36
N ILE A 108 10.93 -3.99 -5.49
CA ILE A 108 12.10 -4.83 -5.17
C ILE A 108 11.68 -6.29 -5.34
N GLY A 109 12.13 -6.95 -6.41
CA GLY A 109 11.69 -8.31 -6.74
C GLY A 109 10.19 -8.40 -6.99
N SER A 110 9.49 -9.23 -6.20
CA SER A 110 8.04 -9.46 -6.25
C SER A 110 7.22 -8.50 -5.37
N VAL A 111 7.88 -7.66 -4.57
CA VAL A 111 7.24 -6.75 -3.62
C VAL A 111 7.34 -5.32 -4.14
N SER A 112 6.24 -4.58 -4.08
CA SER A 112 6.22 -3.14 -4.34
C SER A 112 5.67 -2.39 -3.13
N GLY A 113 6.28 -1.27 -2.79
CA GLY A 113 5.75 -0.29 -1.84
C GLY A 113 5.30 0.96 -2.58
N VAL A 114 4.10 1.44 -2.27
CA VAL A 114 3.57 2.69 -2.79
C VAL A 114 3.59 3.74 -1.68
N PHE A 115 4.36 4.80 -1.90
CA PHE A 115 4.47 5.94 -1.02
C PHE A 115 3.48 7.01 -1.48
N ALA A 116 2.63 7.46 -0.57
CA ALA A 116 1.73 8.60 -0.78
C ALA A 116 1.90 9.57 0.38
N ARG A 117 1.88 10.89 0.10
CA ARG A 117 2.18 11.91 1.11
C ARG A 117 3.50 11.64 1.84
N GLY A 118 4.48 11.10 1.11
CA GLY A 118 5.82 10.77 1.58
C GLY A 118 5.94 9.58 2.55
N LEU A 119 4.88 8.80 2.77
CA LEU A 119 4.90 7.62 3.64
C LEU A 119 4.39 6.39 2.90
N LEU A 120 4.88 5.20 3.25
CA LEU A 120 4.40 3.93 2.70
C LEU A 120 2.94 3.70 3.11
N SER A 121 2.03 3.77 2.13
CA SER A 121 0.58 3.66 2.32
C SER A 121 -0.01 2.39 1.72
N GLU A 122 0.65 1.79 0.73
CA GLU A 122 0.22 0.55 0.10
C GLU A 122 1.38 -0.42 -0.13
N LEU A 123 1.10 -1.72 0.06
CA LEU A 123 2.05 -2.80 -0.16
C LEU A 123 1.47 -3.81 -1.17
N ILE A 124 2.20 -4.09 -2.24
CA ILE A 124 1.81 -5.08 -3.25
C ILE A 124 2.79 -6.24 -3.12
N ALA A 125 2.33 -7.41 -2.68
CA ALA A 125 3.22 -8.53 -2.35
C ALA A 125 2.54 -9.89 -2.56
N PRO A 126 3.30 -10.98 -2.73
CA PRO A 126 2.79 -12.34 -2.56
C PRO A 126 2.17 -12.53 -1.17
N LEU A 127 1.17 -13.42 -1.04
CA LEU A 127 0.46 -13.63 0.22
C LEU A 127 1.39 -14.08 1.37
N ALA A 128 2.42 -14.87 1.06
CA ALA A 128 3.40 -15.30 2.05
C ALA A 128 4.20 -14.12 2.59
N ASP A 129 4.68 -13.26 1.69
CA ASP A 129 5.43 -12.04 2.04
C ASP A 129 4.55 -11.06 2.82
N TRP A 130 3.25 -10.96 2.50
CA TRP A 130 2.28 -10.17 3.28
C TRP A 130 2.29 -10.58 4.76
N TYR A 131 2.14 -11.89 5.06
CA TYR A 131 2.10 -12.36 6.45
C TYR A 131 3.40 -12.11 7.20
N GLU A 132 4.54 -12.20 6.53
CA GLU A 132 5.85 -11.91 7.15
C GLU A 132 6.06 -10.41 7.39
N LEU A 133 5.76 -9.59 6.38
CA LEU A 133 6.11 -8.18 6.37
C LEU A 133 5.12 -7.32 7.16
N VAL A 134 3.83 -7.65 7.16
CA VAL A 134 2.78 -6.75 7.66
C VAL A 134 3.00 -6.27 9.10
N PRO A 135 3.45 -7.08 10.08
CA PRO A 135 3.68 -6.56 11.43
C PRO A 135 4.78 -5.50 11.47
N ARG A 136 5.88 -5.72 10.72
CA ARG A 136 7.00 -4.78 10.65
C ARG A 136 6.60 -3.49 9.92
N VAL A 137 5.85 -3.65 8.82
CA VAL A 137 5.34 -2.52 8.04
C VAL A 137 4.40 -1.67 8.87
N LEU A 138 3.41 -2.26 9.56
CA LEU A 138 2.48 -1.51 10.41
C LEU A 138 3.14 -0.90 11.65
N ALA A 139 4.22 -1.50 12.16
CA ALA A 139 5.01 -0.88 13.24
C ALA A 139 5.73 0.40 12.78
N ALA A 140 6.13 0.47 11.50
CA ALA A 140 6.99 1.52 10.97
C ALA A 140 6.28 2.49 10.01
N TRP A 141 5.08 2.19 9.52
CA TRP A 141 4.42 2.97 8.46
C TRP A 141 2.91 2.99 8.60
N PRO A 142 2.24 4.08 8.16
CA PRO A 142 0.79 4.19 8.15
C PRO A 142 0.19 3.42 6.96
N LEU A 143 0.45 2.11 6.88
CA LEU A 143 -0.08 1.28 5.82
C LEU A 143 -1.62 1.27 5.86
N GLU A 144 -2.24 1.62 4.73
CA GLU A 144 -3.69 1.71 4.57
C GLU A 144 -4.22 0.51 3.77
N ARG A 145 -3.39 -0.05 2.87
CA ARG A 145 -3.82 -1.10 1.94
C ARG A 145 -2.71 -2.09 1.61
N ALA A 146 -3.09 -3.32 1.29
CA ALA A 146 -2.22 -4.26 0.60
C ALA A 146 -2.95 -5.02 -0.51
N GLU A 147 -2.27 -5.25 -1.63
CA GLU A 147 -2.74 -6.06 -2.75
C GLU A 147 -1.90 -7.34 -2.87
N VAL A 148 -2.56 -8.47 -3.13
CA VAL A 148 -1.89 -9.78 -3.19
C VAL A 148 -1.63 -10.21 -4.63
N THR A 149 -0.36 -10.37 -5.00
CA THR A 149 0.04 -10.59 -6.41
C THR A 149 -0.24 -12.00 -6.91
N ASN A 150 -0.20 -13.01 -6.04
CA ASN A 150 -0.46 -14.41 -6.38
C ASN A 150 -1.91 -14.85 -6.13
N ALA A 151 -2.81 -13.91 -5.85
CA ALA A 151 -4.25 -14.13 -5.71
C ALA A 151 -5.00 -12.90 -6.27
N GLU A 152 -5.20 -12.86 -7.60
CA GLU A 152 -5.82 -11.71 -8.28
C GLU A 152 -7.18 -11.35 -7.65
N GLY A 153 -7.35 -10.07 -7.31
CA GLY A 153 -8.58 -9.56 -6.69
C GLY A 153 -8.61 -9.65 -5.17
N LEU A 154 -7.63 -10.32 -4.54
CA LEU A 154 -7.47 -10.32 -3.10
C LEU A 154 -6.73 -9.05 -2.62
N SER A 155 -7.27 -8.41 -1.61
CA SER A 155 -6.66 -7.26 -0.95
C SER A 155 -6.99 -7.21 0.54
N PHE A 156 -6.13 -6.53 1.29
CA PHE A 156 -6.36 -6.15 2.68
C PHE A 156 -6.42 -4.63 2.78
N SER A 157 -7.26 -4.11 3.66
CA SER A 157 -7.27 -2.69 4.02
C SER A 157 -7.24 -2.51 5.53
N ILE A 158 -6.45 -1.55 5.98
CA ILE A 158 -6.35 -1.15 7.38
C ILE A 158 -7.04 0.19 7.51
N GLU A 159 -8.01 0.26 8.40
CA GLU A 159 -8.74 1.49 8.67
C GLU A 159 -8.52 1.94 10.11
N ALA A 160 -8.04 3.18 10.26
CA ALA A 160 -7.85 3.82 11.55
C ALA A 160 -9.20 4.05 12.27
N PRO A 161 -9.19 4.24 13.60
CA PRO A 161 -10.38 4.64 14.34
C PRO A 161 -11.00 5.92 13.79
N ALA A 162 -12.33 5.98 13.80
CA ALA A 162 -13.14 7.13 13.42
C ALA A 162 -14.22 7.37 14.50
N ILE A 163 -14.94 8.50 14.41
CA ILE A 163 -15.98 8.88 15.40
C ILE A 163 -17.05 7.78 15.56
N ASP A 164 -17.43 7.14 14.46
CA ASP A 164 -18.42 6.04 14.38
C ASP A 164 -17.80 4.64 14.54
N ARG A 165 -16.46 4.55 14.59
CA ARG A 165 -15.71 3.30 14.71
C ARG A 165 -14.49 3.50 15.61
N PRO A 166 -14.60 3.32 16.94
CA PRO A 166 -13.52 3.64 17.89
C PRO A 166 -12.38 2.60 17.91
N SER A 167 -12.28 1.73 16.91
CA SER A 167 -11.32 0.63 16.86
C SER A 167 -10.66 0.56 15.49
N TRP A 168 -9.43 0.08 15.47
CA TRP A 168 -8.73 -0.25 14.24
C TRP A 168 -9.45 -1.42 13.56
N ARG A 169 -9.51 -1.43 12.23
CA ARG A 169 -10.16 -2.50 11.47
C ARG A 169 -9.23 -3.01 10.38
N LEU A 170 -9.01 -4.32 10.34
CA LEU A 170 -8.44 -5.03 9.21
C LEU A 170 -9.59 -5.65 8.42
N MET A 171 -9.71 -5.30 7.15
CA MET A 171 -10.69 -5.89 6.23
C MET A 171 -9.94 -6.67 5.15
N ALA A 172 -10.37 -7.90 4.90
CA ALA A 172 -9.95 -8.68 3.73
C ALA A 172 -11.08 -8.65 2.71
N ALA A 173 -10.76 -8.42 1.45
CA ALA A 173 -11.73 -8.40 0.36
C ALA A 173 -11.22 -9.20 -0.83
N PHE A 174 -12.11 -9.97 -1.45
CA PHE A 174 -11.86 -10.69 -2.70
C PHE A 174 -12.84 -10.21 -3.76
N THR A 175 -12.32 -9.72 -4.89
CA THR A 175 -13.13 -9.20 -6.00
C THR A 175 -12.84 -9.97 -7.28
N VAL A 176 -13.86 -10.65 -7.81
CA VAL A 176 -13.80 -11.28 -9.14
C VAL A 176 -14.35 -10.32 -10.17
N SER A 177 -13.46 -9.75 -10.98
CA SER A 177 -13.87 -8.91 -12.09
C SER A 177 -14.39 -9.76 -13.26
N PRO A 178 -15.45 -9.33 -13.97
CA PRO A 178 -15.84 -10.00 -15.20
C PRO A 178 -14.67 -9.90 -16.18
N ARG A 179 -14.14 -11.03 -16.65
CA ARG A 179 -13.09 -11.01 -17.67
C ARG A 179 -13.66 -10.26 -18.87
N ARG A 180 -13.16 -9.04 -19.12
CA ARG A 180 -13.43 -8.35 -20.38
C ARG A 180 -13.03 -9.34 -21.45
N HIS A 181 -14.00 -9.78 -22.27
CA HIS A 181 -13.69 -10.57 -23.45
C HIS A 181 -12.66 -9.74 -24.20
N ARG A 182 -11.38 -10.14 -24.14
CA ARG A 182 -10.38 -9.63 -25.07
C ARG A 182 -10.98 -9.96 -26.42
N LEU A 183 -11.50 -8.94 -27.10
CA LEU A 183 -12.07 -9.04 -28.44
C LEU A 183 -11.09 -9.90 -29.22
N ARG A 184 -11.45 -11.17 -29.43
CA ARG A 184 -10.63 -12.10 -30.19
C ARG A 184 -10.46 -11.42 -31.54
N ARG A 185 -9.25 -10.96 -31.85
CA ARG A 185 -8.92 -10.52 -33.21
C ARG A 185 -9.36 -11.64 -34.14
N ARG A 186 -10.35 -11.36 -34.99
CA ARG A 186 -10.92 -12.29 -35.98
C ARG A 186 -9.78 -12.96 -36.73
N GLY A 187 -9.62 -14.28 -36.61
CA GLY A 187 -8.65 -15.01 -37.43
C GLY A 187 -8.27 -16.41 -36.95
N ALA A 188 -8.35 -16.72 -35.65
CA ALA A 188 -7.96 -18.04 -35.14
C ALA A 188 -9.20 -18.91 -34.85
N LEU A 189 -9.46 -19.88 -35.73
CA LEU A 189 -10.33 -21.03 -35.45
C LEU A 189 -9.65 -21.88 -34.37
N GLN A 190 -10.20 -21.88 -33.14
CA GLN A 190 -9.83 -22.85 -32.12
C GLN A 190 -10.95 -23.88 -31.98
N PRO A 191 -10.62 -25.19 -31.98
CA PRO A 191 -11.59 -26.26 -31.86
C PRO A 191 -12.03 -26.43 -30.40
N ASN A 192 -13.32 -26.75 -30.22
CA ASN A 192 -13.97 -27.42 -29.08
C ASN A 192 -13.21 -27.39 -27.75
N SER A 193 -13.36 -26.30 -27.00
CA SER A 193 -13.07 -26.28 -25.56
C SER A 193 -14.37 -26.34 -24.78
N GLU A 194 -14.38 -27.24 -23.79
CA GLU A 194 -15.45 -27.52 -22.84
C GLU A 194 -16.12 -26.24 -22.31
N GLU A 195 -17.43 -26.33 -22.08
CA GLU A 195 -18.29 -25.25 -21.61
C GLU A 195 -17.60 -24.46 -20.48
N PRO A 196 -17.20 -23.19 -20.71
CA PRO A 196 -16.57 -22.41 -19.67
C PRO A 196 -17.61 -22.18 -18.56
N LEU A 197 -17.24 -22.50 -17.32
CA LEU A 197 -17.95 -22.10 -16.10
C LEU A 197 -18.57 -20.70 -16.31
N ARG A 198 -19.89 -20.60 -16.11
CA ARG A 198 -20.67 -19.37 -16.33
C ARG A 198 -20.07 -18.25 -15.48
N ARG A 199 -19.25 -17.40 -16.11
CA ARG A 199 -18.63 -16.27 -15.44
C ARG A 199 -19.67 -15.21 -15.08
N PRO A 200 -19.48 -14.48 -13.97
CA PRO A 200 -20.43 -13.47 -13.55
C PRO A 200 -20.46 -12.30 -14.55
N ILE A 201 -21.66 -11.76 -14.75
CA ILE A 201 -21.94 -10.63 -15.66
C ILE A 201 -21.50 -9.29 -15.03
N ALA A 202 -21.45 -9.24 -13.70
CA ALA A 202 -21.02 -8.08 -12.92
C ALA A 202 -19.89 -8.48 -11.95
N PRO A 203 -19.04 -7.54 -11.50
CA PRO A 203 -18.06 -7.82 -10.45
C PRO A 203 -18.73 -8.40 -9.21
N MET A 204 -18.21 -9.52 -8.71
CA MET A 204 -18.62 -10.10 -7.43
C MET A 204 -17.56 -9.76 -6.39
N ARG A 205 -18.00 -9.34 -5.20
CA ARG A 205 -17.13 -8.96 -4.09
C ARG A 205 -17.59 -9.65 -2.82
N TRP A 206 -16.62 -10.21 -2.10
CA TRP A 206 -16.78 -10.75 -0.75
C TRP A 206 -15.81 -10.02 0.16
N ASP A 207 -16.25 -9.76 1.39
CA ASP A 207 -15.39 -9.16 2.42
C ASP A 207 -15.73 -9.71 3.81
N CYS A 208 -14.72 -9.70 4.67
CA CYS A 208 -14.86 -9.92 6.11
C CYS A 208 -13.83 -9.05 6.84
N HIS A 209 -14.00 -8.85 8.14
CA HIS A 209 -13.12 -7.96 8.90
C HIS A 209 -12.87 -8.44 10.34
N HIS A 210 -11.78 -7.95 10.91
CA HIS A 210 -11.38 -8.11 12.30
C HIS A 210 -11.11 -6.73 12.91
N THR A 211 -11.43 -6.54 14.19
CA THR A 211 -11.24 -5.26 14.88
C THR A 211 -10.20 -5.38 15.99
N PHE A 212 -9.46 -4.29 16.23
CA PHE A 212 -8.42 -4.20 17.24
C PHE A 212 -8.65 -2.94 18.10
N PRO A 213 -8.56 -3.04 19.44
CA PRO A 213 -8.81 -1.91 20.32
C PRO A 213 -7.79 -0.76 20.16
N ASN A 214 -6.57 -1.04 19.72
CA ASN A 214 -5.52 -0.04 19.50
C ASN A 214 -4.50 -0.52 18.45
N ARG A 215 -3.61 0.38 18.02
CA ARG A 215 -2.62 0.09 16.99
C ARG A 215 -1.61 -0.98 17.42
N THR A 216 -1.20 -1.00 18.69
CA THR A 216 -0.28 -2.01 19.21
C THR A 216 -0.85 -3.42 19.07
N ASP A 217 -2.13 -3.58 19.40
CA ASP A 217 -2.84 -4.86 19.25
C ASP A 217 -2.97 -5.27 17.77
N LEU A 218 -3.30 -4.31 16.89
CA LEU A 218 -3.27 -4.51 15.44
C LEU A 218 -1.88 -5.02 14.99
N VAL A 219 -0.79 -4.35 15.34
CA VAL A 219 0.57 -4.74 14.94
C VAL A 219 0.93 -6.15 15.42
N GLN A 220 0.53 -6.51 16.64
CA GLN A 220 0.83 -7.83 17.21
C GLN A 220 0.03 -8.97 16.57
N HIS A 221 -1.22 -8.71 16.19
CA HIS A 221 -2.16 -9.75 15.81
C HIS A 221 -2.61 -9.70 14.33
N VAL A 222 -2.12 -8.74 13.53
CA VAL A 222 -2.50 -8.58 12.11
C VAL A 222 -2.23 -9.82 11.26
N ALA A 223 -1.11 -10.52 11.47
CA ALA A 223 -0.75 -11.69 10.67
C ALA A 223 -1.70 -12.89 10.94
N PRO A 224 -1.91 -13.35 12.19
CA PRO A 224 -2.88 -14.41 12.46
C PRO A 224 -4.31 -13.99 12.10
N ALA A 225 -4.71 -12.74 12.35
CA ALA A 225 -6.03 -12.24 11.92
C ALA A 225 -6.18 -12.27 10.40
N SER A 226 -5.15 -11.91 9.63
CA SER A 226 -5.17 -12.02 8.16
C SER A 226 -5.37 -13.47 7.70
N MET A 227 -4.76 -14.44 8.38
CA MET A 227 -4.95 -15.87 8.05
C MET A 227 -6.37 -16.34 8.36
N GLU A 228 -6.94 -15.90 9.47
CA GLU A 228 -8.33 -16.20 9.84
C GLU A 228 -9.32 -15.62 8.82
N LEU A 229 -9.17 -14.34 8.47
CA LEU A 229 -10.00 -13.68 7.46
C LEU A 229 -9.89 -14.37 6.10
N MET A 230 -8.72 -14.90 5.76
CA MET A 230 -8.53 -15.69 4.55
C MET A 230 -9.27 -17.03 4.57
N GLY A 231 -9.36 -17.68 5.73
CA GLY A 231 -10.22 -18.86 5.91
C GLY A 231 -11.69 -18.52 5.70
N GLN A 232 -12.17 -17.44 6.34
CA GLN A 232 -13.55 -16.98 6.22
C GLN A 232 -13.91 -16.58 4.79
N LEU A 233 -13.03 -15.85 4.09
CA LEU A 233 -13.22 -15.49 2.69
C LEU A 233 -13.28 -16.72 1.79
N ARG A 234 -12.39 -17.69 2.00
CA ARG A 234 -12.39 -18.95 1.23
C ARG A 234 -13.70 -19.71 1.42
N ASP A 235 -14.20 -19.81 2.66
CA ASP A 235 -15.45 -20.47 2.97
C ASP A 235 -16.65 -19.73 2.35
N ALA A 236 -16.64 -18.40 2.33
CA ALA A 236 -17.69 -17.57 1.75
C ALA A 236 -17.71 -17.59 0.21
N VAL A 237 -16.54 -17.64 -0.42
CA VAL A 237 -16.40 -17.68 -1.90
C VAL A 237 -16.66 -19.09 -2.42
N GLY A 238 -16.27 -20.13 -1.67
CA GLY A 238 -16.50 -21.53 -2.00
C GLY A 238 -15.78 -21.95 -3.31
N PRO A 239 -16.49 -22.54 -4.29
CA PRO A 239 -15.88 -23.11 -5.50
C PRO A 239 -15.26 -22.06 -6.44
N GLU A 240 -15.57 -20.78 -6.27
CA GLU A 240 -15.02 -19.69 -7.09
C GLU A 240 -13.64 -19.20 -6.58
N TRP A 241 -13.12 -19.80 -5.51
CA TRP A 241 -11.84 -19.42 -4.93
C TRP A 241 -10.68 -19.85 -5.84
N PRO A 242 -9.74 -18.95 -6.20
CA PRO A 242 -8.60 -19.32 -7.03
C PRO A 242 -7.66 -20.26 -6.24
N LEU A 243 -7.46 -21.46 -6.78
CA LEU A 243 -6.47 -22.45 -6.32
C LEU A 243 -5.06 -22.06 -6.73
#